data_AF-H0C1V5-F1
#
_entry.id   AF-H0C1V5-F1
#
_cell.length_a   1.000
_cell.length_b   1.000
_cell.length_c   1.000
_cell.angle_alpha   90.00
_cell.angle_beta   90.00
_cell.angle_gamma   90.00
#
_symmetry.space_group_name_H-M   'P 1'
#
loop_
_entity.id
_entity.type
_entity.pdbx_description
1 polymer ?
#
loop_
_entity_poly.entity_id
_entity_poly.type
_entity_poly.pdbx_seq_one_letter_code
_entity_poly.pdbx_strand_id
1 'polypeptide(L)' 'MTTPSTSAAAQQPLLHKLQWRYAAKKMNPQKAVPQDKVERILEAARLAPTSSGLQPFEIIVVTDPAVRARIQPIAWNQAQ' A
#
# COMPACT_ATOMS: atom_id res chain seq x y z
N MET A 1 -1.40 9.11 -44.69
CA MET A 1 -0.41 10.11 -44.28
C MET A 1 -1.11 11.01 -43.27
N THR A 2 -0.82 11.10 -41.98
CA THR A 2 0.33 10.77 -41.11
C THR A 2 -0.29 10.65 -39.69
N THR A 3 -0.25 9.49 -39.05
CA THR A 3 0.68 9.05 -37.97
C THR A 3 -0.09 8.85 -36.65
N PRO A 4 0.37 7.94 -35.77
CA PRO A 4 -0.44 7.29 -34.75
C PRO A 4 -0.50 8.10 -33.45
N SER A 5 -1.66 8.11 -32.76
CA SER A 5 -1.73 8.50 -31.35
C SER A 5 -1.72 7.22 -30.51
N THR A 6 -0.52 6.68 -30.29
CA THR A 6 -0.30 5.61 -29.32
C THR A 6 0.66 6.12 -28.26
N SER A 7 0.20 6.01 -27.01
CA SER A 7 0.96 6.16 -25.76
C SER A 7 1.22 7.59 -25.24
N ALA A 8 0.16 8.22 -24.72
CA ALA A 8 0.25 9.25 -23.67
C ALA A 8 0.35 8.65 -22.25
N ALA A 9 0.08 7.35 -22.08
CA ALA A 9 0.07 6.68 -20.78
C ALA A 9 1.49 6.41 -20.24
N ALA A 10 2.50 6.30 -21.12
CA ALA A 10 3.89 6.06 -20.70
C ALA A 10 4.57 7.30 -20.11
N GLN A 11 4.08 8.52 -20.37
CA GLN A 11 4.68 9.76 -19.83
C GLN A 11 4.11 10.18 -18.47
N GLN A 12 3.18 9.42 -17.87
CA GLN A 12 2.64 9.72 -16.52
C GLN A 12 3.01 8.62 -15.51
N PRO A 13 4.25 8.65 -14.98
CA PRO A 13 4.77 7.58 -14.12
C PRO A 13 3.94 7.34 -12.84
N LEU A 14 3.19 8.35 -12.39
CA LEU A 14 2.25 8.20 -11.27
C LEU A 14 1.03 7.36 -11.65
N LEU A 15 0.31 7.72 -12.72
CA LEU A 15 -0.90 7.01 -13.12
C LEU A 15 -0.63 5.54 -13.45
N HIS A 16 0.50 5.26 -14.10
CA HIS A 16 0.92 3.89 -14.39
C HIS A 16 1.10 3.06 -13.10
N LYS A 17 1.77 3.62 -12.07
CA LYS A 17 1.93 2.95 -10.77
C LYS A 17 0.60 2.72 -10.06
N LEU A 18 -0.32 3.67 -10.15
CA LEU A 18 -1.64 3.57 -9.53
C LEU A 18 -2.53 2.53 -10.23
N GLN A 19 -2.43 2.40 -11.54
CA GLN A 19 -3.14 1.38 -12.34
C GLN A 19 -2.59 -0.03 -12.10
N TRP A 20 -1.27 -0.15 -11.94
CA TRP A 20 -0.63 -1.44 -11.68
C TRP A 20 -0.97 -2.00 -10.29
N ARG A 21 -1.25 -1.14 -9.31
CA ARG A 21 -1.58 -1.55 -7.94
C ARG A 21 -2.92 -2.29 -7.90
N TYR A 22 -2.93 -3.47 -7.29
CA TYR A 22 -4.14 -4.27 -7.04
C TYR A 22 -4.17 -4.80 -5.59
N ALA A 23 -5.33 -5.30 -5.15
CA ALA A 23 -5.50 -5.88 -3.83
C ALA A 23 -4.96 -7.34 -3.80
N ALA A 24 -3.79 -7.54 -3.20
CA ALA A 24 -3.22 -8.88 -2.99
C ALA A 24 -3.91 -9.61 -1.82
N LYS A 25 -4.30 -10.86 -2.03
CA LYS A 25 -4.98 -11.71 -1.01
C LYS A 25 -4.09 -12.81 -0.43
N LYS A 26 -2.88 -12.98 -0.96
CA LYS A 26 -1.89 -13.97 -0.52
C LYS A 26 -0.52 -13.32 -0.60
N MET A 27 0.24 -13.37 0.48
CA MET A 27 1.63 -12.91 0.53
C MET A 27 2.59 -14.10 0.62
N ASN A 28 3.86 -13.84 0.31
CA ASN A 28 4.91 -14.84 0.51
C ASN A 28 5.49 -14.71 1.93
N PRO A 29 5.34 -15.72 2.81
CA PRO A 29 5.81 -15.65 4.20
C PRO A 29 7.34 -15.63 4.32
N GLN A 30 8.06 -16.03 3.28
CA GLN A 30 9.53 -16.04 3.26
C GLN A 30 10.14 -14.69 2.90
N LYS A 31 9.32 -13.72 2.45
CA LYS A 31 9.79 -12.41 2.00
C LYS A 31 9.32 -11.31 2.96
N ALA A 32 10.23 -10.92 3.84
CA ALA A 32 10.03 -9.72 4.67
C ALA A 32 10.22 -8.45 3.84
N VAL A 33 9.43 -7.42 4.16
CA VAL A 33 9.60 -6.08 3.58
C VAL A 33 10.71 -5.36 4.36
N PRO A 34 11.71 -4.78 3.68
CA PRO A 34 12.71 -3.92 4.30
C PRO A 34 12.10 -2.75 5.08
N GLN A 35 12.70 -2.43 6.23
CA GLN A 35 12.21 -1.40 7.14
C GLN A 35 12.13 0.00 6.48
N ASP A 36 13.13 0.35 5.67
CA ASP A 36 13.18 1.64 4.95
C ASP A 36 11.97 1.86 4.04
N LYS A 37 11.43 0.78 3.45
CA LYS A 37 10.23 0.85 2.61
C LYS A 37 8.98 1.07 3.46
N VAL A 38 8.91 0.45 4.63
CA VAL A 38 7.78 0.63 5.56
C VAL A 38 7.75 2.08 6.04
N GLU A 39 8.89 2.63 6.43
CA GLU A 39 9.01 4.03 6.87
C GLU A 39 8.56 5.03 5.81
N ARG A 40 8.94 4.79 4.53
CA ARG A 40 8.47 5.63 3.42
C ARG A 40 6.94 5.60 3.25
N ILE A 41 6.30 4.47 3.52
CA ILE A 41 4.84 4.35 3.45
C ILE A 41 4.19 5.10 4.62
N LEU A 42 4.74 4.96 5.82
CA LEU A 42 4.25 5.67 7.01
C LEU A 42 4.36 7.18 6.83
N GLU A 43 5.48 7.66 6.32
CA GLU A 43 5.69 9.08 6.06
C GLU A 43 4.75 9.62 4.97
N ALA A 44 4.53 8.84 3.90
CA ALA A 44 3.54 9.20 2.87
C ALA A 44 2.12 9.28 3.44
N ALA A 45 1.75 8.39 4.36
CA ALA A 45 0.44 8.41 5.02
C ALA A 45 0.30 9.63 5.96
N ARG A 46 1.35 9.96 6.72
CA ARG A 46 1.39 11.15 7.59
C ARG A 46 1.23 12.46 6.80
N LEU A 47 1.82 12.53 5.60
CA LEU A 47 1.75 13.70 4.72
C LEU A 47 0.46 13.76 3.89
N ALA A 48 -0.44 12.79 4.02
CA ALA A 48 -1.71 12.81 3.31
C ALA A 48 -2.60 13.96 3.80
N PRO A 49 -3.27 14.69 2.89
CA PRO A 49 -4.15 15.78 3.28
C PRO A 49 -5.37 15.23 4.02
N THR A 50 -5.69 15.84 5.16
CA THR A 50 -6.92 15.57 5.91
C THR A 50 -7.77 16.84 6.00
N SER A 51 -9.09 16.68 6.17
CA SER A 51 -9.98 17.82 6.41
C SER A 51 -9.44 18.67 7.57
N SER A 52 -9.34 19.97 7.33
CA SER A 52 -8.82 20.95 8.29
C SER A 52 -7.41 20.67 8.85
N GLY A 53 -6.63 19.77 8.23
CA GLY A 53 -5.28 19.42 8.68
C GLY A 53 -5.21 18.65 10.01
N LEU A 54 -6.33 18.12 10.51
CA LEU A 54 -6.43 17.55 11.86
C LEU A 54 -5.75 16.19 12.04
N GLN A 55 -5.47 15.46 10.94
CA GLN A 55 -4.89 14.12 10.97
C GLN A 55 -5.58 13.18 11.99
N PRO A 56 -6.91 12.98 11.93
CA PRO A 56 -7.64 12.20 12.93
C PRO A 56 -7.55 10.70 12.66
N PHE A 57 -6.33 10.16 12.56
CA PHE A 57 -6.08 8.74 12.37
C PHE A 57 -4.84 8.30 13.14
N GLU A 58 -4.82 7.02 13.52
CA GLU A 58 -3.66 6.36 14.09
C GLU A 58 -3.25 5.19 13.19
N ILE A 59 -1.94 5.02 13.00
CA ILE A 59 -1.39 3.89 12.25
C ILE A 59 -0.71 2.96 13.23
N ILE A 60 -1.27 1.76 13.40
CA ILE A 60 -0.74 0.73 14.28
C ILE A 60 0.08 -0.26 13.44
N VAL A 61 1.39 -0.30 13.67
CA VAL A 61 2.29 -1.24 13.00
C VAL A 61 2.40 -2.53 13.82
N VAL A 62 1.80 -3.61 13.33
CA VAL A 62 1.81 -4.91 14.01
C VAL A 62 2.82 -5.85 13.36
N THR A 63 3.96 -6.07 14.02
CA THR A 63 5.01 -7.00 13.57
C THR A 63 5.01 -8.33 14.32
N ASP A 64 4.46 -8.37 15.53
CA ASP A 64 4.44 -9.56 16.39
C ASP A 64 3.57 -10.68 15.77
N PRO A 65 4.16 -11.86 15.45
CA PRO A 65 3.41 -13.00 14.93
C PRO A 65 2.28 -13.48 15.85
N ALA A 66 2.44 -13.39 17.17
CA ALA A 66 1.43 -13.83 18.13
C ALA A 66 0.20 -12.90 18.08
N VAL A 67 0.41 -11.60 17.95
CA VAL A 67 -0.68 -10.63 17.78
C VAL A 67 -1.38 -10.85 16.44
N ARG A 68 -0.63 -11.07 15.35
CA ARG A 68 -1.21 -11.36 14.03
C ARG A 68 -2.08 -12.63 14.05
N ALA A 69 -1.62 -13.69 14.71
CA ALA A 69 -2.38 -14.94 14.86
C ALA A 69 -3.71 -14.72 15.62
N ARG A 70 -3.72 -13.83 16.62
CA ARG A 70 -4.96 -13.47 17.35
C ARG A 70 -5.94 -12.66 16.51
N ILE A 71 -5.46 -11.84 15.57
CA ILE A 71 -6.29 -11.01 14.68
C ILE A 71 -6.93 -11.84 13.56
N GLN A 72 -6.24 -12.84 13.03
CA GLN A 72 -6.72 -13.65 11.91
C GLN A 72 -8.17 -14.19 12.06
N PRO A 73 -8.58 -14.82 13.18
CA PRO A 73 -9.93 -15.38 13.32
C PRO A 73 -11.03 -14.30 13.36
N ILE A 74 -10.75 -13.10 13.85
CA ILE A 74 -11.70 -11.98 13.86
C ILE A 74 -11.74 -11.22 12.53
N ALA A 75 -10.74 -11.42 11.67
CA ALA A 75 -10.64 -10.83 10.33
C ALA A 75 -11.04 -11.82 9.22
N TRP A 76 -12.10 -12.61 9.44
CA TRP A 76 -12.62 -13.62 8.50
C TRP A 76 -11.56 -14.63 7.99
N ASN A 77 -10.56 -14.96 8.81
CA ASN A 77 -9.46 -15.85 8.46
C ASN A 77 -8.67 -15.41 7.22
N GLN A 78 -8.60 -14.10 6.93
CA GLN A 78 -7.79 -13.60 5.84
C GLN A 78 -6.31 -13.91 6.09
N ALA A 79 -5.73 -14.76 5.23
CA ALA A 79 -4.31 -15.06 5.26
C ALA A 79 -3.50 -13.84 4.80
N GLN A 80 -2.60 -13.37 5.68
CA GLN A 80 -1.71 -12.23 5.43
C GLN A 80 -0.26 -12.64 5.28
#